data_AF-A0A7K1C8S6-F1
#
_entry.id   AF-A0A7K1C8S6-F1
#
_cell.length_a   1.000
_cell.length_b   1.000
_cell.length_c   1.000
_cell.angle_alpha   90.00
_cell.angle_beta   90.00
_cell.angle_gamma   90.00
#
_symmetry.space_group_name_H-M   'P 1'
#
loop_
_entity.id
_entity.type
_entity.pdbx_description
1 polymer ?
#
loop_
_entity_poly.entity_id
_entity_poly.type
_entity_poly.pdbx_seq_one_letter_code
_entity_poly.pdbx_strand_id
1 'polypeptide(L)' 'MLDFISRHGLTFPSLRDVAGDVFARYDVPFQPAWVFIDADGKVTKVQGSLDAESLVPLIDELLSNA' A
#
# COMPACT_ATOMS: atom_id res chain seq x y z
N MET A 1 -10.04 -13.22 6.86
CA MET A 1 -9.16 -12.07 7.18
C MET A 1 -8.39 -12.30 8.46
N LEU A 2 -9.06 -12.51 9.60
CA LEU A 2 -8.38 -12.75 10.89
C LEU A 2 -7.40 -13.93 10.83
N ASP A 3 -7.78 -15.06 10.23
CA ASP A 3 -6.88 -16.20 10.06
C ASP A 3 -5.67 -15.90 9.15
N PHE A 4 -5.81 -15.00 8.18
CA PHE A 4 -4.70 -14.60 7.32
C PHE A 4 -3.72 -13.72 8.10
N ILE A 5 -4.24 -12.72 8.82
CA ILE A 5 -3.47 -11.86 9.71
C ILE A 5 -2.67 -12.70 10.72
N SER A 6 -3.35 -13.65 11.39
CA SER A 6 -2.71 -14.53 12.38
C SER A 6 -1.65 -15.45 11.76
N ARG A 7 -1.93 -16.08 10.60
CA ARG A 7 -0.96 -16.99 9.96
C ARG A 7 0.29 -16.29 9.45
N HIS A 8 0.18 -15.02 9.04
CA HIS A 8 1.30 -14.24 8.52
C HIS A 8 1.89 -13.25 9.53
N GLY A 9 1.39 -13.25 10.77
CA GLY A 9 1.91 -12.40 11.84
C GLY A 9 1.83 -10.90 11.54
N LEU A 10 0.80 -10.44 10.80
CA LEU A 10 0.67 -9.03 10.47
C LEU A 10 0.35 -8.20 11.71
N THR A 11 1.19 -7.20 11.99
CA THR A 11 1.10 -6.35 13.20
C THR A 11 0.53 -4.96 12.91
N PHE A 12 0.26 -4.64 11.65
CA PHE A 12 -0.30 -3.36 11.22
C PHE A 12 -1.81 -3.48 10.92
N PRO A 13 -2.56 -2.36 10.93
CA PRO A 13 -3.98 -2.36 10.61
C PRO A 13 -4.26 -3.00 9.25
N SER A 14 -5.16 -3.99 9.25
CA SER A 14 -5.65 -4.64 8.04
C SER A 14 -7.13 -4.32 7.88
N LEU A 15 -7.51 -3.83 6.69
CA LEU A 15 -8.87 -3.41 6.39
C LEU A 15 -9.56 -4.44 5.48
N ARG A 16 -10.84 -4.70 5.75
CA ARG A 16 -11.71 -5.50 4.88
C ARG A 16 -12.52 -4.58 3.96
N ASP A 17 -11.97 -4.26 2.78
CA ASP A 17 -12.62 -3.39 1.80
C ASP A 17 -13.58 -4.15 0.85
N VAL A 18 -14.70 -4.69 1.38
CA VAL A 18 -15.64 -5.50 0.57
C VAL A 18 -16.35 -4.67 -0.51
N ALA A 19 -16.68 -3.42 -0.20
CA ALA A 19 -17.35 -2.52 -1.14
C ALA A 19 -16.39 -1.92 -2.17
N GLY A 20 -15.08 -1.96 -1.92
CA GLY A 20 -14.06 -1.37 -2.79
C GLY A 20 -13.94 0.15 -2.61
N ASP A 21 -14.40 0.72 -1.50
CA ASP A 21 -14.40 2.16 -1.27
C ASP A 21 -12.97 2.71 -1.17
N VAL A 22 -12.03 1.95 -0.61
CA VAL A 22 -10.62 2.34 -0.54
C VAL A 22 -9.96 2.22 -1.90
N PHE A 23 -10.23 1.14 -2.64
CA PHE A 23 -9.77 1.00 -4.03
C PHE A 23 -10.25 2.16 -4.90
N ALA A 24 -11.54 2.51 -4.81
CA ALA A 24 -12.14 3.61 -5.56
C ALA A 24 -11.54 4.97 -5.16
N ARG A 25 -11.35 5.22 -3.86
CA ARG A 25 -10.77 6.48 -3.35
C ARG A 25 -9.37 6.77 -3.93
N TYR A 26 -8.56 5.74 -4.13
CA TYR A 26 -7.19 5.89 -4.63
C TYR A 26 -7.03 5.49 -6.10
N ASP A 27 -8.14 5.23 -6.81
CA ASP A 27 -8.13 4.85 -8.21
C ASP A 27 -7.16 3.66 -8.46
N VAL A 28 -7.36 2.59 -7.68
CA VAL A 28 -6.63 1.32 -7.79
C VAL A 28 -7.49 0.35 -8.62
N PRO A 29 -7.08 0.00 -9.85
CA PRO A 29 -7.91 -0.79 -10.75
C PRO A 29 -7.86 -2.30 -10.46
N PHE A 30 -6.76 -2.80 -9.89
CA PHE A 30 -6.57 -4.20 -9.52
C PHE A 30 -5.43 -4.35 -8.51
N GLN A 31 -5.40 -5.49 -7.83
CA GLN A 31 -4.32 -5.90 -6.94
C GLN A 31 -3.36 -6.89 -7.62
N PRO A 32 -2.10 -7.00 -7.16
CA PRO A 32 -1.46 -6.19 -6.12
C PRO A 32 -1.19 -4.74 -6.54
N ALA A 33 -1.23 -3.82 -5.58
CA ALA A 33 -0.93 -2.41 -5.77
C ALA A 33 -0.48 -1.77 -4.45
N TRP A 34 0.28 -0.68 -4.55
CA TRP A 34 0.75 0.14 -3.44
C TRP A 34 0.35 1.60 -3.67
N VAL A 35 -0.04 2.27 -2.59
CA VAL A 35 -0.38 3.70 -2.57
C VAL A 35 0.41 4.34 -1.44
N PHE A 36 1.34 5.22 -1.79
CA PHE A 36 2.14 6.00 -0.85
C PHE A 36 1.55 7.40 -0.77
N ILE A 37 1.38 7.91 0.44
CA ILE A 37 0.81 9.23 0.72
C ILE A 37 1.81 9.96 1.60
N ASP A 38 2.31 11.11 1.15
CA ASP A 38 3.23 11.93 1.95
C ASP A 38 2.48 12.83 2.96
N ALA A 39 3.24 13.61 3.74
CA ALA A 39 2.70 14.47 4.78
C ALA A 39 1.78 15.59 4.23
N ASP A 40 1.98 16.00 2.98
CA ASP A 40 1.17 17.00 2.29
C ASP A 40 -0.04 16.38 1.56
N GLY A 41 -0.17 15.05 1.60
CA GLY A 41 -1.26 14.30 0.99
C GLY A 41 -1.06 13.99 -0.49
N LYS A 42 0.15 14.21 -1.04
CA LYS A 42 0.47 13.80 -2.42
C LYS A 42 0.50 12.28 -2.49
N VAL A 43 -0.06 11.74 -3.58
CA VAL A 43 -0.21 10.31 -3.78
C VAL A 43 0.74 9.82 -4.87
N THR A 44 1.52 8.78 -4.56
CA THR A 44 2.30 7.99 -5.52
C THR A 44 1.74 6.57 -5.56
N LYS A 45 1.44 6.05 -6.76
CA LYS A 45 0.87 4.71 -6.96
C LYS A 45 1.86 3.80 -7.67
N VAL A 46 1.90 2.54 -7.24
CA VAL A 46 2.64 1.48 -7.93
C VAL A 46 1.74 0.28 -8.15
N GLN A 47 1.59 -0.14 -9.41
CA GLN A 47 0.84 -1.33 -9.79
C GLN A 47 1.76 -2.54 -9.79
N GLY A 48 1.27 -3.68 -9.30
CA GLY A 48 2.06 -4.88 -9.13
C GLY A 48 2.60 -5.07 -7.71
N SER A 49 3.35 -6.15 -7.52
CA SER A 49 4.04 -6.44 -6.28
C SER A 49 5.37 -5.70 -6.22
N LEU A 50 5.75 -5.24 -5.03
CA LEU A 50 7.10 -4.78 -4.72
C LEU A 50 7.77 -5.84 -3.85
N ASP A 51 9.03 -6.11 -4.13
CA ASP A 51 9.92 -6.89 -3.28
C ASP A 51 10.80 -5.96 -2.43
N ALA A 52 11.64 -6.52 -1.58
CA ALA A 52 12.51 -5.72 -0.71
C ALA A 52 13.51 -4.86 -1.51
N GLU A 53 14.01 -5.36 -2.64
CA GLU A 53 15.00 -4.69 -3.48
C GLU A 53 14.41 -3.46 -4.19
N SER A 54 13.12 -3.50 -4.52
CA SER A 54 12.39 -2.38 -5.15
C SER A 54 11.71 -1.46 -4.14
N LEU A 55 11.20 -1.98 -3.01
CA LEU A 55 10.45 -1.19 -2.04
C LEU A 55 11.33 -0.21 -1.25
N VAL A 56 12.51 -0.65 -0.79
CA VAL A 56 13.36 0.19 0.07
C VAL A 56 13.87 1.44 -0.68
N PRO A 57 14.46 1.32 -1.88
CA PRO A 57 14.91 2.51 -2.62
C PRO A 57 13.77 3.46 -2.97
N LEU A 58 12.58 2.93 -3.26
CA LEU A 58 11.39 3.75 -3.52
C LEU A 58 10.99 4.56 -2.28
N ILE A 59 11.00 3.96 -1.10
CA ILE A 59 10.70 4.68 0.14
C ILE A 59 11.74 5.78 0.38
N ASP A 60 13.03 5.50 0.19
CA ASP A 60 14.10 6.49 0.36
C ASP A 60 13.95 7.67 -0.62
N GLU A 61 13.60 7.39 -1.87
CA GLU A 61 13.29 8.41 -2.88
C GLU A 61 12.09 9.28 -2.46
N LEU A 62 11.00 8.66 -2.00
CA LEU A 62 9.80 9.37 -1.57
C LEU A 62 10.06 10.25 -0.35
N LEU A 63 10.85 9.78 0.62
CA LEU A 63 11.22 10.54 1.81
C LEU A 63 12.20 11.68 1.51
N SER A 64 13.02 11.56 0.46
CA SER A 64 13.94 12.63 0.05
C SER A 64 13.25 13.77 -0.71
N ASN A 65 12.06 13.50 -1.23
CA ASN A 65 11.26 14.43 -2.04
C ASN A 65 10.04 15.01 -1.29
N ALA A 66 9.87 14.64 -0.02
CA ALA A 66 8.85 15.15 0.89
C ALA A 66 9.45 16.28 1.76
#